data_AF-A0A532TXZ7-F1
#
_entry.id   AF-A0A532TXZ7-F1
#
_cell.length_a   1.000
_cell.length_b   1.000
_cell.length_c   1.000
_cell.angle_alpha   90.00
_cell.angle_beta   90.00
_cell.angle_gamma   90.00
#
_symmetry.space_group_name_H-M   'P 1'
#
loop_
_entity.id
_entity.type
_entity.pdbx_description
1 polymer ?
#
loop_
_entity_poly.entity_id
_entity_poly.type
_entity_poly.pdbx_seq_one_letter_code
_entity_poly.pdbx_strand_id
1 'polypeptide(L)'
;MGIKLYLRFFDFSKEEFKPQSDFEIADSFELNAGLVSALFKFARAMSKNIHILEFNSDEQADIQNNKDNYSGDVLVTCQTESYLFHKSVYAKIKLIYDVLLSYKIPLESAIEILPVQEEKIYNILTDFDARSRVDEHKNQLKRLVSDFLKEMKNYGLREICITSFDLSPIMLFSKKYSLDDVHGILRNIGNIPEIPLLNWVYRQSTHDGEEIWVYIYKSDVGPTIEGLFEPYLYLLICDFNSYLGEIPEVLGNKLNRILS
;
A
#
# COMPACT_ATOMS: atom_id res chain seq x y z
N MET A 1 26.07 -27.83 7.66
CA MET A 1 25.62 -26.90 8.71
C MET A 1 24.42 -26.14 8.16
N GLY A 2 23.22 -26.43 8.66
CA GLY A 2 21.97 -25.84 8.19
C GLY A 2 21.70 -24.54 8.93
N ILE A 3 21.56 -23.46 8.18
CA ILE A 3 21.10 -22.17 8.69
C ILE A 3 19.58 -22.28 8.89
N LYS A 4 19.09 -21.98 10.09
CA LYS A 4 17.65 -21.93 10.39
C LYS A 4 17.09 -20.62 9.82
N LEU A 5 16.00 -20.69 9.07
CA LEU A 5 15.36 -19.52 8.48
C LEU A 5 14.01 -19.32 9.13
N TYR A 6 13.76 -18.11 9.64
CA TYR A 6 12.51 -17.70 10.28
C TYR A 6 11.84 -16.63 9.42
N LEU A 7 10.58 -16.84 9.06
CA LEU A 7 9.71 -15.83 8.45
C LEU A 7 8.75 -15.33 9.53
N ARG A 8 8.72 -14.01 9.74
CA ARG A 8 7.88 -13.37 10.77
C ARG A 8 7.08 -12.24 10.14
N PHE A 9 5.76 -12.34 10.28
CA PHE A 9 4.83 -11.25 9.99
C PHE A 9 4.51 -10.56 11.31
N PHE A 10 4.66 -9.24 11.36
CA PHE A 10 4.34 -8.44 12.53
C PHE A 10 3.26 -7.44 12.17
N ASP A 11 2.12 -7.54 12.86
CA ASP A 11 1.04 -6.56 12.84
C ASP A 11 1.20 -5.66 14.06
N PHE A 12 1.35 -4.35 13.82
CA PHE A 12 1.47 -3.33 14.87
C PHE A 12 0.24 -2.42 14.92
N SER A 13 -0.87 -2.82 14.28
CA SER A 13 -2.14 -2.11 14.41
C SER A 13 -2.79 -2.48 15.74
N LYS A 14 -2.65 -1.62 16.76
CA LYS A 14 -3.47 -1.73 17.96
C LYS A 14 -4.62 -0.74 17.94
N GLU A 15 -5.83 -1.27 17.85
CA GLU A 15 -6.83 -1.05 18.90
C GLU A 15 -7.35 -2.41 19.37
N GLU A 16 -7.67 -2.49 20.66
CA GLU A 16 -8.14 -3.67 21.37
C GLU A 16 -9.13 -4.50 20.55
N PHE A 17 -8.75 -5.74 20.21
CA PHE A 17 -9.67 -6.72 19.66
C PHE A 17 -10.69 -7.09 20.74
N LYS A 18 -11.76 -6.31 20.87
CA LYS A 18 -13.01 -6.80 21.44
C LYS A 18 -13.58 -7.80 20.43
N PRO A 19 -13.71 -9.09 20.78
CA PRO A 19 -14.11 -10.10 19.81
C PRO A 19 -15.62 -9.98 19.57
N GLN A 20 -16.01 -9.12 18.64
CA GLN A 20 -17.32 -9.18 17.99
C GLN A 20 -17.20 -8.72 16.54
N SER A 21 -16.85 -9.63 15.65
CA SER A 21 -17.65 -9.89 14.44
C SER A 21 -17.10 -11.08 13.67
N ASP A 22 -18.02 -11.87 13.17
CA ASP A 22 -17.89 -13.15 12.50
C ASP A 22 -17.08 -13.08 11.18
N PHE A 23 -15.77 -12.93 11.25
CA PHE A 23 -14.89 -13.31 10.14
C PHE A 23 -14.40 -14.74 10.36
N GLU A 24 -15.02 -15.65 9.63
CA GLU A 24 -14.74 -17.08 9.67
C GLU A 24 -13.25 -17.35 9.39
N ILE A 25 -12.63 -18.05 10.34
CA ILE A 25 -11.23 -18.47 10.41
C ILE A 25 -10.78 -19.27 9.15
N ALA A 26 -11.72 -19.69 8.30
CA ALA A 26 -11.47 -20.42 7.05
C ALA A 26 -10.65 -19.62 6.01
N ASP A 27 -10.84 -18.30 5.92
CA ASP A 27 -10.17 -17.47 4.89
C ASP A 27 -8.71 -17.14 5.22
N SER A 28 -8.27 -17.39 6.47
CA SER A 28 -6.88 -17.25 6.89
C SER A 28 -5.98 -18.41 6.44
N PHE A 29 -6.55 -19.52 5.95
CA PHE A 29 -5.80 -20.74 5.66
C PHE A 29 -5.34 -20.83 4.19
N GLU A 30 -6.10 -20.27 3.25
CA GLU A 30 -5.84 -20.42 1.81
C GLU A 30 -4.81 -19.41 1.24
N LEU A 31 -4.75 -18.18 1.77
CA LEU A 31 -3.68 -17.23 1.43
C LEU A 31 -2.31 -17.70 1.93
N ASN A 32 -2.29 -18.46 3.03
CA ASN A 32 -1.07 -18.98 3.62
C ASN A 32 -0.46 -20.11 2.78
N ALA A 33 -1.24 -21.00 2.19
CA ALA A 33 -0.70 -22.15 1.45
C ALA A 33 0.08 -21.76 0.17
N GLY A 34 -0.39 -20.75 -0.58
CA GLY A 34 0.27 -20.28 -1.80
C GLY A 34 1.59 -19.56 -1.53
N LEU A 35 1.60 -18.65 -0.54
CA LEU A 35 2.79 -17.93 -0.08
C LEU A 35 3.81 -18.88 0.56
N VAL A 36 3.34 -19.80 1.41
CA VAL A 36 4.16 -20.88 2.00
C VAL A 36 4.77 -21.75 0.91
N SER A 37 4.00 -22.15 -0.09
CA SER A 37 4.54 -22.97 -1.20
C SER A 37 5.59 -22.22 -2.02
N ALA A 38 5.44 -20.92 -2.24
CA ALA A 38 6.43 -20.11 -2.94
C ALA A 38 7.73 -19.96 -2.13
N LEU A 39 7.61 -19.73 -0.82
CA LEU A 39 8.74 -19.61 0.10
C LEU A 39 9.51 -20.93 0.26
N PHE A 40 8.81 -22.06 0.35
CA PHE A 40 9.45 -23.40 0.36
C PHE A 40 10.14 -23.73 -0.96
N LYS A 41 9.59 -23.31 -2.11
CA LYS A 41 10.24 -23.45 -3.42
C LYS A 41 11.52 -22.60 -3.51
N PHE A 42 11.47 -21.35 -3.07
CA PHE A 42 12.63 -20.46 -3.05
C PHE A 42 13.75 -20.98 -2.12
N ALA A 43 13.41 -21.43 -0.92
CA ALA A 43 14.39 -22.04 -0.02
C ALA A 43 15.02 -23.31 -0.61
N ARG A 44 14.22 -24.16 -1.25
CA ARG A 44 14.71 -25.38 -1.93
C ARG A 44 15.66 -25.07 -3.09
N ALA A 45 15.37 -24.03 -3.88
CA ALA A 45 16.25 -23.55 -4.96
C ALA A 45 17.61 -23.06 -4.42
N MET A 46 17.62 -22.49 -3.21
CA MET A 46 18.83 -22.06 -2.50
C MET A 46 19.50 -23.18 -1.67
N SER A 47 19.04 -24.43 -1.79
CA SER A 47 19.48 -25.57 -0.98
C SER A 47 19.34 -25.36 0.54
N LYS A 48 18.29 -24.66 0.95
CA LYS A 48 17.94 -24.39 2.35
C LYS A 48 16.59 -25.03 2.70
N ASN A 49 16.46 -25.52 3.94
CA ASN A 49 15.22 -26.12 4.45
C ASN A 49 14.52 -25.16 5.41
N ILE A 50 13.25 -24.87 5.15
CA ILE A 50 12.38 -24.12 6.07
C ILE A 50 11.82 -25.10 7.09
N HIS A 51 12.06 -24.85 8.38
CA HIS A 51 11.64 -25.74 9.46
C HIS A 51 10.38 -25.28 10.20
N ILE A 52 10.11 -23.97 10.24
CA ILE A 52 9.01 -23.38 11.02
C ILE A 52 8.46 -22.17 10.25
N LEU A 53 7.12 -22.02 10.26
CA LEU A 53 6.39 -20.82 9.86
C LEU A 53 5.72 -20.25 11.12
N GLU A 54 6.02 -19.01 11.47
CA GLU A 54 5.48 -18.35 12.67
C GLU A 54 4.77 -17.04 12.27
N PHE A 55 3.51 -16.91 12.69
CA PHE A 55 2.74 -15.67 12.61
C PHE A 55 2.63 -15.12 14.03
N ASN A 56 3.11 -13.90 14.28
CA ASN A 56 3.07 -13.29 15.61
C ASN A 56 2.35 -11.94 15.55
N SER A 57 1.25 -11.83 16.27
CA SER A 57 0.42 -10.62 16.37
C SER A 57 0.65 -9.81 17.65
N ASP A 58 1.66 -10.15 18.46
CA ASP A 58 1.86 -9.54 19.78
C ASP A 58 3.07 -8.61 19.85
N GLU A 59 2.81 -7.37 20.25
CA GLU A 59 3.76 -6.27 20.38
C GLU A 59 4.83 -6.45 21.48
N GLN A 60 4.76 -7.47 22.33
CA GLN A 60 5.64 -7.55 23.53
C GLN A 60 6.09 -8.96 23.94
N ALA A 61 6.11 -9.94 23.04
CA ALA A 61 6.81 -11.20 23.32
C ALA A 61 8.32 -11.09 22.99
N ASP A 62 9.05 -10.43 23.89
CA ASP A 62 10.48 -10.65 24.15
C ASP A 62 11.44 -10.67 22.95
N ILE A 63 11.65 -9.53 22.30
CA ILE A 63 12.85 -9.33 21.47
C ILE A 63 14.13 -9.33 22.34
N GLN A 64 14.01 -9.17 23.67
CA GLN A 64 15.15 -9.13 24.59
C GLN A 64 15.40 -10.43 25.38
N ASN A 65 14.39 -11.16 25.85
CA ASN A 65 14.63 -12.41 26.59
C ASN A 65 14.94 -13.62 25.70
N ASN A 66 14.71 -13.49 24.39
CA ASN A 66 14.96 -14.55 23.42
C ASN A 66 16.23 -14.32 22.60
N LYS A 67 17.14 -13.41 22.99
CA LYS A 67 18.38 -13.19 22.21
C LYS A 67 19.33 -14.39 22.22
N ASP A 68 19.26 -15.25 23.23
CA ASP A 68 20.26 -16.30 23.43
C ASP A 68 19.93 -17.63 22.75
N ASN A 69 18.77 -17.79 22.11
CA ASN A 69 18.33 -19.08 21.55
C ASN A 69 18.14 -19.16 20.03
N TYR A 70 18.33 -18.07 19.27
CA TYR A 70 18.04 -18.07 17.83
C TYR A 70 19.32 -17.91 17.01
N SER A 71 19.88 -19.04 16.57
CA SER A 71 20.93 -19.11 15.56
C SER A 71 20.33 -19.42 14.18
N GLY A 72 20.35 -18.43 13.27
CA GLY A 72 19.85 -18.59 11.89
C GLY A 72 19.78 -17.28 11.10
N ASP A 73 20.01 -17.33 9.79
CA ASP A 73 19.90 -16.17 8.88
C ASP A 73 18.43 -15.97 8.48
N VAL A 74 18.02 -14.72 8.25
CA VAL A 74 16.65 -14.33 7.86
C VAL A 74 16.60 -14.14 6.34
N LEU A 75 15.64 -14.75 5.64
CA LEU A 75 15.58 -14.71 4.17
C LEU A 75 14.92 -13.44 3.64
N VAL A 76 13.76 -13.07 4.20
CA VAL A 76 13.00 -11.89 3.80
C VAL A 76 12.19 -11.41 4.99
N THR A 77 12.28 -10.11 5.28
CA THR A 77 11.39 -9.38 6.17
C THR A 77 10.56 -8.45 5.30
N CYS A 78 9.25 -8.65 5.22
CA CYS A 78 8.36 -7.73 4.51
C CYS A 78 7.61 -6.88 5.53
N GLN A 79 7.78 -5.56 5.45
CA GLN A 79 7.00 -4.58 6.19
C GLN A 79 6.06 -3.90 5.19
N THR A 80 4.77 -3.88 5.49
CA THR A 80 3.82 -3.01 4.79
C THR A 80 3.66 -1.74 5.61
N GLU A 81 3.63 -0.60 4.94
CA GLU A 81 3.42 0.69 5.60
C GLU A 81 2.03 0.74 6.27
N SER A 82 1.96 1.27 7.49
CA SER A 82 0.75 1.21 8.35
C SER A 82 -0.45 1.96 7.78
N TYR A 83 -0.23 2.91 6.89
CA TYR A 83 -1.27 3.74 6.30
C TYR A 83 -1.88 3.13 5.02
N LEU A 84 -1.31 2.03 4.51
CA LEU A 84 -1.83 1.40 3.30
C LEU A 84 -3.22 0.84 3.55
N PHE A 85 -4.11 0.98 2.57
CA PHE A 85 -5.44 0.40 2.68
C PHE A 85 -5.35 -1.12 2.61
N HIS A 86 -5.51 -1.78 3.76
CA HIS A 86 -5.44 -3.23 3.86
C HIS A 86 -6.38 -3.95 2.88
N LYS A 87 -7.61 -3.45 2.68
CA LYS A 87 -8.55 -3.97 1.68
C LYS A 87 -7.99 -3.89 0.25
N SER A 88 -7.33 -2.79 -0.09
CA SER A 88 -6.73 -2.57 -1.42
C SER A 88 -5.53 -3.49 -1.63
N VAL A 89 -4.63 -3.57 -0.66
CA VAL A 89 -3.45 -4.46 -0.70
C VAL A 89 -3.91 -5.93 -0.82
N TYR A 90 -4.89 -6.33 0.00
CA TYR A 90 -5.49 -7.66 -0.09
C TYR A 90 -6.07 -7.94 -1.48
N ALA A 91 -6.76 -6.98 -2.09
CA ALA A 91 -7.30 -7.14 -3.44
C ALA A 91 -6.19 -7.37 -4.49
N LYS A 92 -5.03 -6.69 -4.40
CA LYS A 92 -3.86 -6.97 -5.26
C LYS A 92 -3.35 -8.40 -5.10
N ILE A 93 -3.19 -8.84 -3.85
CA ILE A 93 -2.67 -10.18 -3.55
C ILE A 93 -3.65 -11.25 -4.02
N LYS A 94 -4.95 -11.04 -3.79
CA LYS A 94 -6.00 -11.92 -4.28
C LYS A 94 -6.02 -11.98 -5.82
N LEU A 95 -5.86 -10.84 -6.50
CA LEU A 95 -5.75 -10.80 -7.95
C LEU A 95 -4.59 -11.65 -8.47
N ILE A 96 -3.41 -11.52 -7.86
CA ILE A 96 -2.23 -12.33 -8.19
C ILE A 96 -2.54 -13.82 -7.99
N TYR A 97 -3.16 -14.17 -6.86
CA TYR A 97 -3.53 -15.55 -6.58
C TYR A 97 -4.51 -16.11 -7.63
N ASP A 98 -5.61 -15.42 -7.87
CA ASP A 98 -6.68 -15.83 -8.76
C ASP A 98 -6.17 -15.96 -10.21
N VAL A 99 -5.36 -15.00 -10.67
CA VAL A 99 -4.91 -14.91 -12.07
C VAL A 99 -3.68 -15.77 -12.36
N LEU A 100 -2.81 -16.03 -11.38
CA LEU A 100 -1.50 -16.64 -11.63
C LEU A 100 -1.23 -17.94 -10.86
N LEU A 101 -1.87 -18.16 -9.72
CA LEU A 101 -1.54 -19.26 -8.81
C LEU A 101 -2.65 -20.33 -8.74
N SER A 102 -3.92 -19.93 -8.79
CA SER A 102 -5.09 -20.78 -8.55
C SER A 102 -5.13 -22.05 -9.43
N TYR A 103 -4.85 -21.93 -10.73
CA TYR A 103 -4.87 -23.02 -11.70
C TYR A 103 -3.64 -23.95 -11.65
N LYS A 104 -2.66 -23.66 -10.77
CA LYS A 104 -1.44 -24.47 -10.60
C LYS A 104 -1.56 -25.48 -9.44
N ILE A 105 -2.79 -25.70 -8.94
CA ILE A 105 -3.11 -26.63 -7.84
C ILE A 105 -3.93 -27.80 -8.43
N PRO A 106 -3.59 -29.09 -8.16
CA PRO A 106 -2.55 -29.59 -7.26
C PRO A 106 -1.15 -29.55 -7.89
N LEU A 107 -0.14 -29.25 -7.06
CA LEU A 107 1.28 -29.09 -7.42
C LEU A 107 1.89 -30.40 -7.98
N GLU A 108 1.55 -30.78 -9.20
CA GLU A 108 2.37 -31.69 -9.97
C GLU A 108 3.72 -31.01 -10.22
N SER A 109 4.78 -31.77 -9.93
CA SER A 109 6.20 -31.39 -9.88
C SER A 109 6.57 -30.11 -10.65
N ALA A 110 6.93 -29.08 -9.89
CA ALA A 110 7.72 -27.93 -10.34
C ALA A 110 7.17 -27.14 -11.55
N ILE A 111 5.89 -26.76 -11.53
CA ILE A 111 5.46 -25.63 -12.35
C ILE A 111 6.15 -24.37 -11.81
N GLU A 112 7.17 -23.92 -12.54
CA GLU A 112 7.94 -22.70 -12.32
C GLU A 112 7.06 -21.47 -12.59
N ILE A 113 7.34 -20.36 -11.91
CA ILE A 113 6.76 -19.07 -12.30
C ILE A 113 7.54 -18.63 -13.53
N LEU A 114 6.86 -18.48 -14.67
CA LEU A 114 7.54 -18.05 -15.88
C LEU A 114 7.95 -16.58 -15.75
N PRO A 115 9.04 -16.11 -16.39
CA PRO A 115 9.46 -14.71 -16.31
C PRO A 115 8.35 -13.69 -16.63
N VAL A 116 7.48 -14.00 -17.60
CA VAL A 116 6.32 -13.16 -17.94
C VAL A 116 5.29 -13.05 -16.81
N GLN A 117 5.20 -14.07 -15.96
CA GLN A 117 4.33 -14.08 -14.78
C GLN A 117 4.97 -13.32 -13.64
N GLU A 118 6.30 -13.39 -13.47
CA GLU A 118 7.04 -12.57 -12.51
C GLU A 118 6.91 -11.08 -12.84
N GLU A 119 7.06 -10.72 -14.13
CA GLU A 119 6.84 -9.35 -14.61
C GLU A 119 5.41 -8.88 -14.31
N LYS A 120 4.40 -9.73 -14.53
CA LYS A 120 3.01 -9.40 -14.21
C LYS A 120 2.77 -9.21 -12.71
N ILE A 121 3.35 -10.05 -11.86
CA ILE A 121 3.30 -9.89 -10.40
C ILE A 121 3.96 -8.56 -10.01
N TYR A 122 5.15 -8.29 -10.55
CA TYR A 122 5.87 -7.05 -10.30
C TYR A 122 5.03 -5.83 -10.70
N ASN A 123 4.40 -5.84 -11.87
CA ASN A 123 3.59 -4.74 -12.36
C ASN A 123 2.37 -4.48 -11.46
N ILE A 124 1.69 -5.53 -10.99
CA ILE A 124 0.56 -5.41 -10.03
C ILE A 124 1.06 -4.83 -8.70
N LEU A 125 2.15 -5.38 -8.14
CA LEU A 125 2.64 -4.95 -6.83
C LEU A 125 3.20 -3.52 -6.83
N THR A 126 3.72 -3.06 -7.96
CA THR A 126 4.35 -1.74 -8.08
C THR A 126 3.42 -0.65 -8.61
N ASP A 127 2.14 -0.97 -8.87
CA ASP A 127 1.18 -0.06 -9.50
C ASP A 127 1.68 0.46 -10.87
N PHE A 128 2.33 -0.39 -11.66
CA PHE A 128 3.04 0.01 -12.86
C PHE A 128 2.15 0.78 -13.86
N ASP A 129 0.94 0.29 -14.12
CA ASP A 129 0.01 0.94 -15.06
C ASP A 129 -0.48 2.29 -14.54
N ALA A 130 -0.73 2.39 -13.23
CA ALA A 130 -1.13 3.63 -12.58
C ALA A 130 0.00 4.68 -12.69
N ARG A 131 1.25 4.26 -12.43
CA ARG A 131 2.46 5.10 -12.52
C ARG A 131 2.75 5.53 -13.96
N SER A 132 2.65 4.60 -14.91
CA SER A 132 2.91 4.85 -16.33
C SER A 132 1.96 5.91 -16.88
N ARG A 133 0.65 5.78 -16.59
CA ARG A 133 -0.35 6.77 -17.03
C ARG A 133 -0.12 8.16 -16.43
N VAL A 134 0.29 8.24 -15.16
CA VAL A 134 0.64 9.51 -14.51
C VAL A 134 1.90 10.12 -15.14
N ASP A 135 2.90 9.31 -15.48
CA ASP A 135 4.13 9.80 -16.12
C ASP A 135 3.88 10.27 -17.58
N GLU A 136 3.04 9.58 -18.33
CA GLU A 136 2.59 10.00 -19.68
C GLU A 136 1.97 11.41 -19.66
N HIS A 137 1.20 11.73 -18.63
CA HIS A 137 0.50 13.02 -18.49
C HIS A 137 1.23 14.02 -17.60
N LYS A 138 2.44 13.71 -17.16
CA LYS A 138 3.23 14.48 -16.17
C LYS A 138 3.30 15.97 -16.46
N ASN A 139 3.52 16.36 -17.71
CA ASN A 139 3.65 17.77 -18.08
C ASN A 139 2.33 18.53 -17.98
N GLN A 140 1.20 17.90 -18.33
CA GLN A 140 -0.12 18.50 -18.21
C GLN A 140 -0.52 18.64 -16.73
N LEU A 141 -0.27 17.58 -15.94
CA LEU A 141 -0.49 17.57 -14.50
C LEU A 141 0.34 18.65 -13.80
N LYS A 142 1.64 18.77 -14.13
CA LYS A 142 2.51 19.81 -13.56
C LYS A 142 2.00 21.22 -13.83
N ARG A 143 1.50 21.50 -15.03
CA ARG A 143 0.93 22.82 -15.38
C ARG A 143 -0.33 23.08 -14.57
N LEU A 144 -1.29 22.15 -14.62
CA LEU A 144 -2.55 22.25 -13.89
C LEU A 144 -2.31 22.48 -12.39
N VAL A 145 -1.51 21.61 -11.77
CA VAL A 145 -1.26 21.65 -10.32
C VAL A 145 -0.46 22.90 -9.95
N SER A 146 0.51 23.32 -10.75
CA SER A 146 1.26 24.54 -10.46
C SER A 146 0.37 25.78 -10.45
N ASP A 147 -0.59 25.88 -11.37
CA ASP A 147 -1.50 27.01 -11.42
C ASP A 147 -2.52 26.94 -10.29
N PHE A 148 -3.02 25.74 -9.98
CA PHE A 148 -3.91 25.52 -8.85
C PHE A 148 -3.27 25.86 -7.50
N LEU A 149 -2.03 25.43 -7.25
CA LEU A 149 -1.29 25.76 -6.03
C LEU A 149 -1.03 27.27 -5.90
N LYS A 150 -0.81 28.00 -7.00
CA LYS A 150 -0.68 29.46 -6.96
C LYS A 150 -1.99 30.13 -6.55
N GLU A 151 -3.11 29.68 -7.11
CA GLU A 151 -4.44 30.20 -6.80
C GLU A 151 -4.83 29.93 -5.35
N MET A 152 -4.55 28.71 -4.87
CA MET A 152 -4.98 28.23 -3.57
C MET A 152 -4.01 28.53 -2.42
N LYS A 153 -2.86 29.15 -2.71
CA LYS A 153 -1.81 29.45 -1.73
C LYS A 153 -2.33 30.21 -0.51
N ASN A 154 -3.21 31.20 -0.72
CA ASN A 154 -3.75 32.03 0.37
C ASN A 154 -4.82 31.32 1.20
N TYR A 155 -5.32 30.18 0.72
CA TYR A 155 -6.28 29.32 1.43
C TYR A 155 -5.58 28.18 2.18
N GLY A 156 -4.25 28.21 2.24
CA GLY A 156 -3.42 27.28 3.00
C GLY A 156 -3.17 25.93 2.34
N LEU A 157 -3.56 25.75 1.06
CA LEU A 157 -3.13 24.59 0.29
C LEU A 157 -1.63 24.70 0.01
N ARG A 158 -0.85 23.74 0.50
CA ARG A 158 0.60 23.73 0.34
C ARG A 158 0.99 22.88 -0.85
N GLU A 159 0.66 21.60 -0.81
CA GLU A 159 1.19 20.59 -1.74
C GLU A 159 0.10 19.60 -2.16
N ILE A 160 0.30 18.95 -3.31
CA ILE A 160 -0.63 17.95 -3.85
C ILE A 160 0.14 16.67 -4.18
N CYS A 161 -0.40 15.50 -3.82
CA CYS A 161 0.16 14.20 -4.19
C CYS A 161 -0.90 13.32 -4.85
N ILE A 162 -0.52 12.63 -5.92
CA ILE A 162 -1.30 11.56 -6.54
C ILE A 162 -0.77 10.24 -5.98
N THR A 163 -1.66 9.36 -5.52
CA THR A 163 -1.34 8.02 -5.03
C THR A 163 -2.09 6.96 -5.83
N SER A 164 -1.61 5.72 -5.76
CA SER A 164 -2.38 4.56 -6.20
C SER A 164 -3.51 4.25 -5.22
N PHE A 165 -4.32 3.24 -5.57
CA PHE A 165 -5.54 2.87 -4.85
C PHE A 165 -5.32 2.29 -3.45
N ASP A 166 -4.07 1.97 -3.08
CA ASP A 166 -3.68 1.54 -1.74
C ASP A 166 -3.02 2.65 -0.91
N LEU A 167 -3.02 3.89 -1.40
CA LEU A 167 -2.32 5.08 -0.88
C LEU A 167 -0.81 5.12 -1.11
N SER A 168 -0.23 4.24 -1.93
CA SER A 168 1.19 4.37 -2.29
C SER A 168 1.44 5.64 -3.12
N PRO A 169 2.31 6.56 -2.66
CA PRO A 169 2.62 7.78 -3.41
C PRO A 169 3.18 7.47 -4.81
N ILE A 170 2.62 8.15 -5.82
CA ILE A 170 3.05 8.06 -7.22
C ILE A 170 3.80 9.33 -7.61
N MET A 171 3.15 10.49 -7.47
CA MET A 171 3.68 11.76 -7.93
C MET A 171 3.35 12.87 -6.94
N LEU A 172 4.39 13.60 -6.52
CA LEU A 172 4.27 14.73 -5.61
C LEU A 172 4.54 16.03 -6.34
N PHE A 173 3.65 16.99 -6.17
CA PHE A 173 3.78 18.37 -6.61
C PHE A 173 4.07 19.20 -5.37
N SER A 174 5.36 19.33 -5.09
CA SER A 174 5.82 19.95 -3.85
C SER A 174 7.04 20.82 -4.04
N LYS A 175 7.15 21.86 -3.19
CA LYS A 175 8.40 22.63 -3.01
C LYS A 175 9.12 22.29 -1.71
N LYS A 176 8.39 21.83 -0.68
CA LYS A 176 8.94 21.54 0.65
C LYS A 176 9.18 20.05 0.87
N TYR A 177 8.15 19.23 0.65
CA TYR A 177 8.15 17.79 0.90
C TYR A 177 8.72 16.97 -0.26
N SER A 178 9.39 15.88 0.09
CA SER A 178 9.75 14.73 -0.74
C SER A 178 8.68 13.63 -0.64
N LEU A 179 8.82 12.56 -1.43
CA LEU A 179 7.93 11.40 -1.30
C LEU A 179 8.08 10.71 0.07
N ASP A 180 9.30 10.65 0.62
CA ASP A 180 9.56 10.11 1.96
C ASP A 180 8.85 10.91 3.06
N ASP A 181 8.75 12.23 2.89
CA ASP A 181 7.99 13.07 3.80
C ASP A 181 6.49 12.76 3.73
N VAL A 182 5.95 12.50 2.53
CA VAL A 182 4.55 12.06 2.36
C VAL A 182 4.32 10.73 3.06
N HIS A 183 5.26 9.78 2.98
CA HIS A 183 5.19 8.54 3.76
C HIS A 183 5.11 8.83 5.27
N GLY A 184 5.95 9.72 5.79
CA GLY A 184 5.90 10.16 7.19
C GLY A 184 4.57 10.80 7.57
N ILE A 185 4.04 11.67 6.71
CA ILE A 185 2.72 12.31 6.88
C ILE A 185 1.60 11.26 6.94
N LEU A 186 1.59 10.30 6.02
CA LEU A 186 0.54 9.28 5.98
C LEU A 186 0.58 8.36 7.21
N ARG A 187 1.78 8.01 7.72
CA ARG A 187 1.93 7.21 8.96
C ARG A 187 1.27 7.87 10.18
N ASN A 188 1.20 9.21 10.20
CA ASN A 188 0.66 9.99 11.31
C ASN A 188 -0.82 10.40 11.14
N ILE A 189 -1.50 9.99 10.04
CA ILE A 189 -2.92 10.31 9.79
C ILE A 189 -3.89 9.50 10.67
N GLY A 190 -3.45 8.33 11.17
CA GLY A 190 -4.32 7.37 11.84
C GLY A 190 -5.29 6.68 10.87
N ASN A 191 -6.46 6.24 11.37
CA ASN A 191 -7.42 5.48 10.58
C ASN A 191 -8.14 6.38 9.55
N ILE A 192 -8.07 5.97 8.28
CA ILE A 192 -8.77 6.62 7.16
C ILE A 192 -10.04 5.80 6.88
N PRO A 193 -11.22 6.42 6.96
CA PRO A 193 -12.49 5.72 6.76
C PRO A 193 -12.64 5.38 5.28
N GLU A 194 -13.55 4.46 4.98
CA GLU A 194 -13.87 4.15 3.60
C GLU A 194 -14.42 5.39 2.88
N ILE A 195 -13.78 5.76 1.77
CA ILE A 195 -14.15 6.92 0.97
C ILE A 195 -14.95 6.41 -0.26
N PRO A 196 -16.17 6.93 -0.51
CA PRO A 196 -16.88 6.70 -1.76
C PRO A 196 -16.13 7.30 -2.96
N LEU A 197 -16.40 6.79 -4.17
CA LEU A 197 -15.87 7.41 -5.40
C LEU A 197 -16.40 8.85 -5.55
N LEU A 198 -15.60 9.73 -6.14
CA LEU A 198 -15.89 11.15 -6.32
C LEU A 198 -16.17 11.90 -5.01
N ASN A 199 -15.62 11.40 -3.91
CA ASN A 199 -15.82 11.98 -2.59
C ASN A 199 -14.48 12.12 -1.86
N TRP A 200 -14.49 12.88 -0.78
CA TRP A 200 -13.30 13.17 0.00
C TRP A 200 -13.56 13.14 1.50
N VAL A 201 -12.48 12.90 2.23
CA VAL A 201 -12.42 13.06 3.68
C VAL A 201 -11.20 13.89 4.02
N TYR A 202 -11.10 14.38 5.25
CA TYR A 202 -9.89 15.02 5.74
C TYR A 202 -9.44 14.41 7.07
N ARG A 203 -8.14 14.44 7.30
CA ARG A 203 -7.51 13.98 8.54
C ARG A 203 -6.41 14.95 8.95
N GLN A 204 -6.19 15.02 10.25
CA GLN A 204 -5.03 15.69 10.80
C GLN A 204 -3.84 14.73 10.75
N SER A 205 -2.66 15.28 10.52
CA SER A 205 -1.39 14.58 10.66
C SER A 205 -0.34 15.52 11.25
N THR A 206 0.85 14.98 11.52
CA THR A 206 2.02 15.73 11.97
C THR A 206 3.25 15.35 11.16
N HIS A 207 4.11 16.32 10.89
CA HIS A 207 5.39 16.10 10.23
C HIS A 207 6.38 17.18 10.67
N ASP A 208 7.58 16.77 11.10
CA ASP A 208 8.60 17.66 11.66
C ASP A 208 8.10 18.59 12.77
N GLY A 209 7.17 18.10 13.60
CA GLY A 209 6.55 18.86 14.69
C GLY A 209 5.50 19.90 14.24
N GLU A 210 5.22 20.01 12.93
CA GLU A 210 4.12 20.82 12.41
C GLU A 210 2.83 19.99 12.31
N GLU A 211 1.71 20.56 12.76
CA GLU A 211 0.38 20.03 12.47
C GLU A 211 -0.02 20.40 11.03
N ILE A 212 -0.62 19.43 10.34
CA ILE A 212 -1.05 19.57 8.96
C ILE A 212 -2.41 18.93 8.75
N TRP A 213 -3.16 19.44 7.78
CA TRP A 213 -4.40 18.81 7.32
C TRP A 213 -4.14 18.12 5.99
N VAL A 214 -4.64 16.89 5.87
CA VAL A 214 -4.56 16.09 4.64
C VAL A 214 -5.98 15.77 4.19
N TYR A 215 -6.39 16.36 3.09
CA TYR A 215 -7.62 15.98 2.40
C TYR A 215 -7.30 14.85 1.44
N ILE A 216 -8.14 13.82 1.43
CA ILE A 216 -7.98 12.62 0.63
C ILE A 216 -9.22 12.51 -0.25
N TYR A 217 -9.08 12.78 -1.54
CA TYR A 217 -10.13 12.62 -2.53
C TYR A 217 -9.96 11.30 -3.27
N LYS A 218 -11.03 10.52 -3.39
CA LYS A 218 -11.02 9.25 -4.13
C LYS A 218 -11.62 9.44 -5.52
N SER A 219 -10.80 9.18 -6.53
CA SER A 219 -11.16 9.33 -7.94
C SER A 219 -12.08 8.21 -8.44
N ASP A 220 -12.85 8.48 -9.50
CA ASP A 220 -13.50 7.49 -10.36
C ASP A 220 -12.65 7.10 -11.59
N VAL A 221 -11.42 7.59 -11.65
CA VAL A 221 -10.43 7.30 -12.68
C VAL A 221 -9.30 6.48 -12.08
N GLY A 222 -8.82 5.51 -12.85
CA GLY A 222 -7.76 4.59 -12.47
C GLY A 222 -7.56 3.51 -13.54
N PRO A 223 -6.46 2.77 -13.52
CA PRO A 223 -6.34 1.57 -14.34
C PRO A 223 -7.32 0.48 -13.87
N THR A 224 -7.63 -0.46 -14.77
CA THR A 224 -8.34 -1.70 -14.44
C THR A 224 -7.41 -2.85 -14.77
N ILE A 225 -6.94 -3.57 -13.76
CA ILE A 225 -5.99 -4.67 -13.90
C ILE A 225 -6.76 -5.97 -13.73
N GLU A 226 -6.93 -6.73 -14.81
CA GLU A 226 -7.56 -8.07 -14.75
C GLU A 226 -8.93 -8.05 -14.02
N GLY A 227 -9.71 -6.99 -14.22
CA GLY A 227 -11.03 -6.78 -13.61
C GLY A 227 -11.02 -6.07 -12.26
N LEU A 228 -9.86 -5.85 -11.63
CA LEU A 228 -9.73 -5.01 -10.44
C LEU A 228 -9.61 -3.54 -10.86
N PHE A 229 -10.60 -2.72 -10.51
CA PHE A 229 -10.52 -1.28 -10.70
C PHE A 229 -9.72 -0.63 -9.56
N GLU A 230 -8.68 0.12 -9.92
CA GLU A 230 -7.71 0.72 -9.00
C GLU A 230 -7.79 2.24 -9.06
N PRO A 231 -8.73 2.89 -8.34
CA PRO A 231 -8.90 4.33 -8.41
C PRO A 231 -7.70 5.08 -7.84
N TYR A 232 -7.33 6.20 -8.46
CA TYR A 232 -6.37 7.12 -7.84
C TYR A 232 -6.93 7.75 -6.57
N LEU A 233 -6.04 8.08 -5.62
CA LEU A 233 -6.37 9.04 -4.57
C LEU A 233 -5.51 10.29 -4.71
N TYR A 234 -6.10 11.44 -4.40
CA TYR A 234 -5.42 12.72 -4.42
C TYR A 234 -5.35 13.26 -3.00
N LEU A 235 -4.12 13.49 -2.54
CA LEU A 235 -3.82 14.09 -1.27
C LEU A 235 -3.61 15.58 -1.47
N LEU A 236 -4.34 16.41 -0.72
CA LEU A 236 -4.10 17.84 -0.62
C LEU A 236 -3.58 18.13 0.79
N ILE A 237 -2.32 18.51 0.88
CA ILE A 237 -1.63 18.78 2.15
C ILE A 237 -1.69 20.29 2.41
N CYS A 238 -2.19 20.67 3.58
CA CYS A 238 -2.55 22.05 3.90
C CYS A 238 -2.00 22.50 5.25
N ASP A 239 -1.92 23.82 5.45
CA ASP A 239 -1.75 24.41 6.78
C ASP A 239 -2.87 23.91 7.71
N PHE A 240 -2.53 23.69 8.99
CA PHE A 240 -3.52 23.40 10.02
C PHE A 240 -4.62 24.47 10.05
N ASN A 241 -5.88 24.05 10.25
CA ASN A 241 -7.09 24.89 10.19
C ASN A 241 -7.44 25.50 8.82
N SER A 242 -6.79 25.06 7.73
CA SER A 242 -7.22 25.43 6.38
C SER A 242 -8.48 24.66 6.00
N TYR A 243 -9.61 25.36 5.91
CA TYR A 243 -10.85 24.78 5.41
C TYR A 243 -10.94 24.95 3.89
N LEU A 244 -10.87 23.84 3.16
CA LEU A 244 -10.87 23.83 1.70
C LEU A 244 -12.26 23.68 1.08
N GLY A 245 -13.31 23.39 1.86
CA GLY A 245 -14.67 23.23 1.30
C GLY A 245 -14.70 22.25 0.11
N GLU A 246 -15.26 22.67 -1.03
CA GLU A 246 -15.41 21.85 -2.24
C GLU A 246 -14.13 21.71 -3.11
N ILE A 247 -13.03 22.35 -2.71
CA ILE A 247 -11.78 22.39 -3.48
C ILE A 247 -11.20 21.00 -3.80
N PRO A 248 -11.21 20.00 -2.89
CA PRO A 248 -10.74 18.65 -3.23
C PRO A 248 -11.49 18.06 -4.42
N GLU A 249 -12.80 18.27 -4.52
CA GLU A 249 -13.64 17.81 -5.63
C GLU A 249 -13.33 18.57 -6.92
N VAL A 250 -13.18 19.90 -6.85
CA VAL A 250 -12.83 20.73 -8.01
C VAL A 250 -11.47 20.31 -8.59
N LEU A 251 -10.47 20.11 -7.74
CA LEU A 251 -9.16 19.62 -8.17
C LEU A 251 -9.24 18.20 -8.69
N GLY A 252 -9.94 17.32 -7.98
CA GLY A 252 -10.12 15.92 -8.33
C GLY A 252 -10.71 15.76 -9.72
N ASN A 253 -11.77 16.49 -10.03
CA ASN A 253 -12.39 16.51 -11.37
C ASN A 253 -11.44 17.02 -12.46
N LYS A 254 -10.60 18.03 -12.17
CA LYS A 254 -9.60 18.53 -13.12
C LYS A 254 -8.50 17.51 -13.39
N LEU A 255 -8.03 16.80 -12.35
CA LEU A 255 -7.04 15.73 -12.47
C LEU A 255 -7.62 14.52 -13.22
N ASN A 256 -8.86 14.13 -12.91
CA ASN A 256 -9.56 13.02 -13.57
C ASN A 256 -9.66 13.23 -15.08
N ARG A 257 -9.96 14.44 -15.54
CA ARG A 257 -10.01 14.76 -16.99
C ARG A 257 -8.68 14.59 -17.72
N ILE A 258 -7.56 14.66 -17.01
CA ILE A 258 -6.22 14.45 -17.58
C ILE A 258 -5.86 12.96 -17.55
N LEU A 259 -6.28 12.23 -16.52
CA LEU A 259 -5.92 10.83 -16.28
C LEU A 259 -6.94 9.81 -16.82
N SER A 260 -8.07 10.29 -17.34
CA SER A 260 -9.15 9.47 -17.93
C SER A 260 -8.73 8.85 -19.25
#